data_AF-A0A9E0N6I7-F1
#
_entry.id   AF-A0A9E0N6I7-F1
#
_cell.length_a   1.000
_cell.length_b   1.000
_cell.length_c   1.000
_cell.angle_alpha   90.00
_cell.angle_beta   90.00
_cell.angle_gamma   90.00
#
_symmetry.space_group_name_H-M   'P 1'
#
loop_
_entity.id
_entity.type
_entity.pdbx_description
1 polymer ?
#
loop_
_entity_poly.entity_id
_entity_poly.type
_entity_poly.pdbx_seq_one_letter_code
_entity_poly.pdbx_strand_id
1 'polypeptide(L)'
;MSTTTVPMCSVVHFEMPYKDRLRAQNFYAAAFGWTHQFMGPEMGDYVLVNTAPAGARPPMPPHAALGSINGGLFPYKADWPMQ
;
A
#
# COMPACT_ATOMS: atom_id res chain seq x y z
N MET A 1 6.70 -27.86 4.92
CA MET A 1 5.87 -27.16 3.92
C MET A 1 6.65 -25.91 3.52
N SER A 2 7.15 -25.84 2.29
CA SER A 2 7.87 -24.63 1.83
C SER A 2 6.85 -23.55 1.52
N THR A 3 6.86 -22.46 2.27
CA THR A 3 6.11 -21.25 1.94
C THR A 3 6.75 -20.60 0.72
N THR A 4 6.08 -20.68 -0.43
CA THR A 4 6.47 -19.88 -1.61
C THR A 4 6.24 -18.41 -1.27
N THR A 5 7.31 -17.67 -1.03
CA THR A 5 7.25 -16.21 -0.90
C THR A 5 6.80 -15.63 -2.24
N VAL A 6 5.60 -15.05 -2.29
CA VAL A 6 5.19 -14.24 -3.44
C VAL A 6 6.05 -12.98 -3.44
N PRO A 7 6.86 -12.72 -4.48
CA PRO A 7 7.62 -11.48 -4.55
C PRO A 7 6.64 -10.31 -4.66
N MET A 8 6.80 -9.29 -3.79
CA MET A 8 5.93 -8.12 -3.77
C MET A 8 5.96 -7.39 -5.13
N CYS A 9 4.80 -7.07 -5.68
CA CYS A 9 4.69 -6.32 -6.93
C CYS A 9 4.81 -4.82 -6.66
N SER A 10 6.00 -4.24 -6.84
CA SER A 10 6.26 -2.82 -6.62
C SER A 10 5.63 -1.90 -7.66
N VAL A 11 5.28 -0.66 -7.26
CA VAL A 11 4.70 0.38 -8.14
C VAL A 11 5.38 1.75 -7.94
N VAL A 12 5.24 2.64 -8.92
CA VAL A 12 5.96 3.92 -8.98
C VAL A 12 5.33 5.03 -8.13
N HIS A 13 4.01 5.01 -7.89
CA HIS A 13 3.25 5.71 -6.83
C HIS A 13 1.77 5.67 -7.20
N PHE A 14 0.87 5.62 -6.22
CA PHE A 14 -0.58 5.78 -6.46
C PHE A 14 -1.29 6.36 -5.25
N GLU A 15 -2.46 6.94 -5.50
CA GLU A 15 -3.43 7.36 -4.50
C GLU A 15 -4.81 6.90 -4.99
N MET A 16 -5.54 6.12 -4.20
CA MET A 16 -6.86 5.61 -4.60
C MET A 16 -7.92 5.70 -3.50
N PRO A 17 -9.18 6.02 -3.83
CA PRO A 17 -10.26 6.01 -2.88
C PRO A 17 -10.64 4.59 -2.43
N TYR A 18 -11.06 4.42 -1.18
CA TYR A 18 -11.66 3.19 -0.67
C TYR A 18 -13.04 3.42 -0.06
N LYS A 19 -13.94 2.46 -0.25
CA LYS A 19 -15.25 2.40 0.47
C LYS A 19 -15.18 1.52 1.72
N ASP A 20 -14.33 0.51 1.69
CA ASP A 20 -14.08 -0.43 2.79
C ASP A 20 -12.57 -0.71 2.85
N ARG A 21 -11.91 -0.18 3.88
CA ARG A 21 -10.45 -0.32 4.04
C ARG A 21 -10.00 -1.75 4.31
N LEU A 22 -10.80 -2.54 5.03
CA LEU A 22 -10.42 -3.91 5.38
C LEU A 22 -10.52 -4.82 4.15
N ARG A 23 -11.58 -4.65 3.36
CA ARG A 23 -11.71 -5.35 2.08
C ARG A 23 -10.57 -4.98 1.12
N ALA A 24 -10.23 -3.70 1.00
CA ALA A 24 -9.13 -3.24 0.16
C ALA A 24 -7.79 -3.85 0.62
N GLN A 25 -7.47 -3.75 1.92
CA GLN A 25 -6.26 -4.35 2.51
C GLN A 25 -6.16 -5.84 2.18
N ASN A 26 -7.21 -6.60 2.46
CA ASN A 26 -7.21 -8.05 2.26
C ASN A 26 -6.99 -8.43 0.79
N PHE A 27 -7.62 -7.69 -0.13
CA PHE A 27 -7.44 -7.91 -1.56
C PHE A 27 -5.99 -7.64 -1.99
N TYR A 28 -5.44 -6.46 -1.69
CA TYR A 28 -4.09 -6.09 -2.13
C TYR A 28 -3.00 -6.92 -1.45
N ALA A 29 -3.19 -7.30 -0.18
CA ALA A 29 -2.30 -8.23 0.51
C ALA A 29 -2.29 -9.62 -0.15
N ALA A 30 -3.46 -10.16 -0.50
CA ALA A 30 -3.56 -11.47 -1.15
C ALA A 30 -3.05 -11.46 -2.60
N ALA A 31 -3.35 -10.40 -3.36
CA ALA A 31 -3.03 -10.32 -4.78
C ALA A 31 -1.57 -9.96 -5.06
N PHE A 32 -1.00 -9.03 -4.27
CA PHE A 32 0.32 -8.44 -4.54
C PHE A 32 1.32 -8.61 -3.41
N GLY A 33 0.90 -9.21 -2.28
CA GLY A 33 1.72 -9.33 -1.09
C GLY A 33 1.93 -8.01 -0.35
N TRP A 34 1.19 -6.95 -0.66
CA TRP A 34 1.39 -5.62 -0.07
C TRP A 34 1.05 -5.58 1.42
N THR A 35 1.79 -4.76 2.17
CA THR A 35 1.50 -4.48 3.58
C THR A 35 0.89 -3.08 3.74
N HIS A 36 0.18 -2.87 4.84
CA HIS A 36 -0.67 -1.69 5.02
C HIS A 36 -0.53 -1.14 6.43
N GLN A 37 -0.50 0.18 6.56
CA GLN A 37 -0.49 0.87 7.84
C GLN A 37 -1.70 1.80 7.90
N PHE A 38 -2.60 1.54 8.85
CA PHE A 38 -3.76 2.38 9.08
C PHE A 38 -3.35 3.61 9.88
N MET A 39 -3.46 4.77 9.24
CA MET A 39 -3.32 6.04 9.92
C MET A 39 -4.64 6.36 10.63
N GLY A 40 -4.54 6.98 11.80
CA GLY A 40 -5.72 7.35 12.59
C GLY A 40 -6.55 8.47 11.95
N PRO A 41 -7.66 8.86 12.60
CA PRO A 41 -8.52 9.96 12.16
C PRO A 41 -7.78 11.30 11.99
N GLU A 42 -6.71 11.53 12.74
CA GLU A 42 -5.84 12.71 12.62
C GLU A 42 -5.17 12.85 11.25
N MET A 43 -5.00 11.73 10.54
CA MET A 43 -4.52 11.65 9.16
C MET A 43 -5.66 11.39 8.17
N GLY A 44 -6.91 11.61 8.57
CA GLY A 44 -8.08 11.42 7.71
C GLY A 44 -8.36 9.96 7.35
N ASP A 45 -8.04 9.02 8.24
CA ASP A 45 -8.17 7.57 8.01
C ASP A 45 -7.40 7.08 6.76
N TYR A 46 -6.29 7.75 6.43
CA TYR A 46 -5.42 7.33 5.34
C TYR A 46 -4.81 5.94 5.60
N VAL A 47 -4.61 5.17 4.54
CA VAL A 47 -3.91 3.89 4.60
C VAL A 47 -2.65 3.99 3.77
N LEU A 48 -1.49 3.95 4.43
CA LEU A 48 -0.22 3.83 3.74
C LEU A 48 -0.08 2.40 3.22
N VAL A 49 0.22 2.24 1.93
CA VAL A 49 0.37 0.96 1.25
C VAL A 49 1.83 0.74 0.86
N ASN A 50 2.48 -0.22 1.50
CA ASN A 50 3.85 -0.58 1.24
C ASN A 50 3.90 -1.64 0.13
N THR A 51 4.39 -1.24 -1.04
CA THR A 51 4.41 -2.10 -2.24
C THR A 51 5.75 -2.79 -2.49
N ALA A 52 6.77 -2.42 -1.73
CA ALA A 52 8.10 -3.02 -1.81
C ALA A 52 8.63 -3.32 -0.39
N PRO A 53 9.47 -4.36 -0.23
CA PRO A 53 10.16 -4.63 1.02
C PRO A 53 11.01 -3.43 1.45
N ALA A 54 11.27 -3.29 2.75
CA ALA A 54 12.07 -2.20 3.30
C ALA A 54 13.59 -2.47 3.27
N GLY A 55 14.34 -1.36 3.30
CA GLY A 55 15.79 -1.20 3.54
C GLY A 55 16.48 -2.13 4.52
N ALA A 56 17.64 -2.68 4.15
CA ALA A 56 18.72 -3.02 5.05
C ALA A 56 19.52 -1.75 5.42
N ARG A 57 19.45 -0.69 4.60
CA ARG A 57 20.00 0.64 4.92
C ARG A 57 19.04 1.75 4.47
N PRO A 58 18.67 2.70 5.35
CA PRO A 58 18.06 3.95 4.89
C PRO A 58 18.99 4.65 3.88
N PRO A 59 18.50 5.24 2.77
CA PRO A 59 17.10 5.36 2.35
C PRO A 59 16.67 4.33 1.28
N MET A 60 17.43 3.26 1.03
CA MET A 60 17.18 2.34 -0.09
C MET A 60 16.78 0.93 0.35
N PRO A 61 15.66 0.38 -0.18
CA PRO A 61 15.31 -0.99 0.08
C PRO A 61 16.18 -2.01 -0.65
N PRO A 62 16.80 -3.01 0.03
CA PRO A 62 17.43 -4.15 -0.59
C PRO A 62 16.28 -4.88 -1.27
N HIS A 63 16.43 -5.08 -2.57
CA HIS A 63 15.43 -5.75 -3.39
C HIS A 63 14.15 -4.96 -3.69
N ALA A 64 14.01 -3.68 -3.32
CA ALA A 64 12.97 -2.87 -3.96
C ALA A 64 13.38 -2.57 -5.40
N ALA A 65 12.43 -2.65 -6.32
CA ALA A 65 12.64 -2.11 -7.66
C ALA A 65 12.99 -0.62 -7.54
N LEU A 66 14.05 -0.20 -8.22
CA LEU A 66 14.43 1.20 -8.33
C LEU A 66 13.21 2.02 -8.79
N GLY A 67 12.89 3.10 -8.07
CA GLY A 67 11.72 3.94 -8.37
C GLY A 67 10.42 3.55 -7.65
N SER A 68 10.45 2.59 -6.72
CA SER A 68 9.28 2.30 -5.86
C SER A 68 9.06 3.40 -4.82
N ILE A 69 7.88 4.02 -4.79
CA ILE A 69 7.54 5.13 -3.89
C ILE A 69 6.36 4.82 -2.96
N ASN A 70 5.87 3.56 -2.94
CA ASN A 70 4.66 3.15 -2.21
C ASN A 70 3.40 3.90 -2.69
N GLY A 71 2.27 3.69 -2.03
CA GLY A 71 1.03 4.38 -2.36
C GLY A 71 0.11 4.56 -1.17
N GLY A 72 -1.06 5.10 -1.47
CA GLY A 72 -2.07 5.47 -0.49
C GLY A 72 -3.45 5.01 -0.85
N LEU A 73 -4.23 4.69 0.17
CA LEU A 73 -5.68 4.62 0.06
C LEU A 73 -6.30 5.68 0.99
N PHE A 74 -7.33 6.36 0.52
CA PHE A 74 -8.04 7.38 1.29
C PHE A 74 -9.56 7.16 1.25
N PRO A 75 -10.32 7.58 2.28
CA PRO A 75 -11.76 7.36 2.30
C PRO A 75 -12.47 7.98 1.09
N TYR A 76 -13.37 7.21 0.47
CA TYR A 76 -14.26 7.71 -0.57
C TYR A 76 -15.22 8.77 -0.02
N LYS A 77 -15.30 9.92 -0.69
CA LYS A 77 -16.22 11.01 -0.37
C LYS A 77 -17.13 11.27 -1.56
N ALA A 78 -18.43 11.03 -1.37
CA ALA A 78 -19.43 11.14 -2.44
C ALA A 78 -19.57 12.58 -2.97
N ASP A 79 -19.25 13.56 -2.14
CA ASP A 79 -19.24 15.00 -2.42
C ASP A 79 -17.96 15.47 -3.12
N TRP A 80 -16.99 14.59 -3.38
CA TRP A 80 -15.74 14.89 -4.08
C TRP A 80 -15.79 14.31 -5.50
N PRO A 81 -16.38 15.02 -6.48
CA PRO A 81 -16.64 14.48 -7.82
C PRO A 81 -15.38 14.19 -8.65
N MET A 82 -14.23 14.72 -8.23
CA MET A 82 -12.93 14.53 -8.89
C MET A 82 -12.05 13.48 -8.18
N GLN A 83 -12.62 12.73 -7.25
CA GLN A 83 -11.96 11.66 -6.51
C GLN A 83 -11.96 10.34 -7.30
#